data_AF-A0A7G9P361-F1
#
_entry.id   AF-A0A7G9P361-F1
#
_cell.length_a   1.000
_cell.length_b   1.000
_cell.length_c   1.000
_cell.angle_alpha   90.00
_cell.angle_beta   90.00
_cell.angle_gamma   90.00
#
_symmetry.space_group_name_H-M   'P 1'
#
loop_
_entity.id
_entity.type
_entity.pdbx_description
1 polymer ?
#
loop_
_entity_poly.entity_id
_entity_poly.type
_entity_poly.pdbx_seq_one_letter_code
_entity_poly.pdbx_strand_id
1 'polypeptide(L)'
;MIDSNDWQFPRLDPEDEALIDAYKAMRVPVDDLPHTPAITELVKRLDKPETDQSKHLVFKRLLRLRKMGRLPRLMESSSSSG
;
A
#
# COMPACT_ATOMS: atom_id res chain seq x y z
N MET A 1 -2.42 -2.51 -38.21
CA MET A 1 -2.10 -3.26 -36.97
C MET A 1 -1.54 -2.25 -35.99
N ILE A 2 -2.38 -1.72 -35.10
CA ILE A 2 -1.91 -0.87 -34.00
C ILE A 2 -2.44 -1.51 -32.74
N ASP A 3 -1.60 -2.31 -32.10
CA ASP A 3 -1.78 -2.70 -30.70
C ASP A 3 -0.48 -2.36 -29.96
N SER A 4 -0.09 -1.09 -30.07
CA SER A 4 0.87 -0.48 -29.16
C SER A 4 0.10 -0.04 -27.93
N ASN A 5 -0.38 -1.00 -27.14
CA ASN A 5 -0.84 -0.71 -25.79
C ASN A 5 0.41 -0.60 -24.89
N ASP A 6 1.21 0.43 -25.17
CA ASP A 6 2.29 0.92 -24.32
C ASP A 6 1.62 1.46 -23.06
N TRP A 7 1.21 0.56 -22.16
CA TRP A 7 0.81 0.90 -20.80
C TRP A 7 2.06 1.38 -20.08
N GLN A 8 2.53 2.58 -20.42
CA GLN A 8 3.44 3.33 -19.59
C GLN A 8 2.71 3.58 -18.28
N PHE A 9 2.96 2.70 -17.32
CA PHE A 9 2.57 2.94 -15.95
C PHE A 9 3.14 4.31 -15.58
N PRO A 10 2.30 5.30 -15.20
CA PRO A 10 2.81 6.58 -14.75
C PRO A 10 3.83 6.32 -13.65
N ARG A 11 4.92 7.10 -13.65
CA ARG A 11 5.93 7.03 -12.58
C ARG A 11 5.19 7.17 -11.24
N LEU A 12 5.54 6.34 -10.26
CA LEU A 12 4.96 6.48 -8.94
C LEU A 12 5.26 7.87 -8.41
N ASP A 13 4.23 8.49 -7.82
CA ASP A 13 4.41 9.72 -7.07
C ASP A 13 5.27 9.44 -5.83
N PRO A 14 6.11 10.40 -5.39
CA PRO A 14 6.94 10.23 -4.20
C PRO A 14 6.11 9.96 -2.94
N GLU A 15 4.88 10.48 -2.89
CA GLU A 15 3.92 10.15 -1.82
C GLU A 15 3.56 8.66 -1.80
N ASP A 16 3.40 8.03 -2.98
CA ASP A 16 3.06 6.62 -3.07
C ASP A 16 4.26 5.74 -2.67
N GLU A 17 5.48 6.14 -3.04
CA GLU A 17 6.70 5.44 -2.60
C GLU A 17 6.83 5.45 -1.07
N ALA A 18 6.65 6.63 -0.45
CA ALA A 18 6.66 6.76 1.01
C ALA A 18 5.55 5.93 1.69
N LEU A 19 4.35 5.90 1.09
CA LEU A 19 3.23 5.09 1.55
C LEU A 19 3.55 3.58 1.50
N ILE A 20 4.13 3.11 0.40
CA ILE A 20 4.52 1.71 0.24
C ILE A 20 5.58 1.33 1.27
N ASP A 21 6.59 2.18 1.47
CA ASP A 21 7.64 1.93 2.45
C ASP A 21 7.09 1.85 3.87
N ALA A 22 6.26 2.82 4.27
CA ALA A 22 5.61 2.81 5.56
C ALA A 22 4.71 1.58 5.77
N TYR A 23 4.00 1.13 4.72
CA TYR A 23 3.19 -0.08 4.74
C TYR A 23 4.02 -1.36 4.90
N LYS A 24 5.17 -1.47 4.22
CA LYS A 24 6.06 -2.65 4.33
C LYS A 24 6.49 -2.90 5.78
N ALA A 25 6.70 -1.82 6.54
CA ALA A 25 7.05 -1.90 7.95
C ALA A 25 5.90 -2.38 8.85
N MET A 26 4.63 -2.25 8.43
CA MET A 26 3.49 -2.73 9.21
C MET A 26 3.42 -4.26 9.24
N ARG A 27 3.87 -4.94 8.17
CA ARG A 27 3.74 -6.41 8.01
C ARG A 27 2.29 -6.93 8.16
N VAL A 28 1.29 -6.09 7.94
CA VAL A 28 -0.14 -6.43 8.00
C VAL A 28 -0.70 -6.52 6.57
N PRO A 29 -1.50 -7.53 6.23
CA PRO A 29 -2.12 -7.60 4.91
C PRO A 29 -3.06 -6.40 4.70
N VAL A 30 -3.07 -5.86 3.47
CA VAL A 30 -3.88 -4.68 3.15
C VAL A 30 -5.36 -4.87 3.49
N ASP A 31 -5.91 -6.08 3.31
CA ASP A 31 -7.32 -6.40 3.62
C ASP A 31 -7.67 -6.21 5.10
N ASP A 32 -6.78 -6.62 6.02
CA ASP A 32 -6.95 -6.44 7.47
C ASP A 32 -6.49 -5.08 7.97
N LEU A 33 -5.73 -4.32 7.17
CA LEU A 33 -5.21 -3.02 7.56
C LEU A 33 -6.26 -2.09 8.20
N PRO A 34 -7.46 -1.86 7.62
CA PRO A 34 -8.48 -0.98 8.24
C PRO A 34 -9.06 -1.55 9.54
N HIS A 35 -8.96 -2.86 9.78
CA HIS A 35 -9.44 -3.55 10.97
C HIS A 35 -8.36 -3.64 12.07
N THR A 36 -7.13 -3.23 11.77
CA THR A 36 -5.99 -3.26 12.70
C THR A 36 -5.54 -1.85 13.06
N PRO A 37 -4.86 -1.66 14.20
CA PRO A 37 -4.28 -0.37 14.56
C PRO A 37 -3.13 0.05 13.62
N ALA A 38 -2.67 -0.81 12.71
CA ALA A 38 -1.63 -0.49 11.74
C ALA A 38 -2.03 0.66 10.80
N ILE A 39 -3.31 0.78 10.42
CA ILE A 39 -3.78 1.91 9.60
C ILE A 39 -3.58 3.26 10.32
N THR A 40 -3.76 3.28 11.64
CA THR A 40 -3.56 4.46 12.49
C THR A 40 -2.10 4.86 12.51
N GLU A 41 -1.20 3.90 12.72
CA GLU A 41 0.24 4.14 12.68
C GLU A 41 0.72 4.57 11.28
N LEU A 42 0.10 4.03 10.23
CA LEU A 42 0.38 4.39 8.85
C LEU A 42 0.01 5.83 8.54
N VAL A 43 -1.18 6.30 8.95
CA VAL A 43 -1.57 7.72 8.74
C VAL A 43 -0.67 8.68 9.52
N LYS A 44 -0.25 8.31 10.74
CA LYS A 44 0.70 9.10 11.55
C LYS A 44 2.06 9.23 10.87
N ARG A 45 2.59 8.15 10.29
CA ARG A 45 3.88 8.17 9.56
C ARG A 45 3.84 9.06 8.32
N LEU A 46 2.66 9.24 7.74
CA LEU A 46 2.43 10.11 6.59
C LEU A 46 2.09 11.55 6.99
N ASP A 47 2.23 11.90 8.28
CA ASP A 47 1.87 13.19 8.85
C ASP A 47 0.40 13.58 8.54
N LYS A 48 -0.49 12.58 8.46
CA LYS A 48 -1.92 12.77 8.19
C LYS A 48 -2.72 12.77 9.48
N PRO A 49 -3.82 13.54 9.56
CA PRO A 49 -4.65 13.56 10.76
C PRO A 49 -5.28 12.19 11.00
N GLU A 50 -5.34 11.77 12.26
CA GLU A 50 -5.89 10.47 12.69
C GLU A 50 -7.43 10.44 12.62
N THR A 51 -7.98 10.63 11.42
CA THR A 51 -9.42 10.62 11.15
C THR A 51 -9.79 9.44 10.26
N ASP A 52 -11.04 9.00 10.35
CA ASP A 52 -11.58 7.94 9.49
C ASP A 52 -11.43 8.27 8.01
N GLN A 53 -11.55 9.55 7.65
CA GLN A 53 -11.33 10.03 6.29
C GLN A 53 -9.90 9.79 5.82
N SER A 54 -8.89 10.15 6.61
CA SER A 54 -7.48 9.92 6.27
C SER A 54 -7.17 8.44 6.14
N LYS A 55 -7.65 7.62 7.09
CA LYS A 55 -7.48 6.16 7.08
C LYS A 55 -8.09 5.57 5.79
N HIS A 56 -9.30 5.98 5.44
CA HIS A 56 -9.98 5.54 4.23
C HIS A 56 -9.23 5.96 2.95
N LEU A 57 -8.71 7.20 2.88
CA LEU A 57 -7.93 7.69 1.73
C LEU A 57 -6.64 6.89 1.54
N VAL A 58 -5.90 6.67 2.63
CA VAL A 58 -4.66 5.88 2.62
C VAL A 58 -4.94 4.43 2.20
N PHE A 59 -5.97 3.83 2.77
CA PHE A 59 -6.38 2.48 2.41
C PHE A 59 -6.76 2.37 0.93
N LYS A 60 -7.55 3.31 0.38
CA LYS A 60 -7.87 3.35 -1.06
C LYS A 60 -6.62 3.46 -1.94
N ARG A 61 -5.63 4.27 -1.55
CA ARG A 61 -4.36 4.36 -2.30
C ARG A 61 -3.64 3.02 -2.34
N LEU A 62 -3.50 2.34 -1.19
CA LEU A 62 -2.89 1.01 -1.14
C LEU A 62 -3.62 -0.02 -2.01
N LEU A 63 -4.96 -0.04 -1.98
CA LEU A 63 -5.75 -0.93 -2.85
C LEU A 63 -5.49 -0.67 -4.33
N ARG A 64 -5.37 0.60 -4.73
CA ARG A 64 -5.02 0.98 -6.11
C ARG A 64 -3.63 0.47 -6.48
N LEU A 65 -2.64 0.68 -5.63
CA LEU A 65 -1.26 0.21 -5.83
C LEU A 65 -1.19 -1.32 -5.91
N ARG A 66 -1.98 -2.04 -5.09
CA ARG A 66 -2.13 -3.50 -5.17
C ARG A 66 -2.72 -3.93 -6.51
N LYS A 67 -3.78 -3.26 -6.97
CA LYS A 67 -4.43 -3.55 -8.26
C LYS A 67 -3.47 -3.30 -9.44
N MET A 68 -2.57 -2.33 -9.31
CA MET A 68 -1.52 -2.05 -10.28
C MET A 68 -0.31 -2.97 -10.18
N GLY A 69 -0.26 -3.89 -9.20
CA GLY A 69 0.89 -4.76 -8.96
C GLY A 69 2.13 -4.04 -8.42
N ARG A 70 1.97 -2.81 -7.90
CA ARG A 70 3.05 -2.01 -7.30
C ARG A 70 3.20 -2.23 -5.80
N LEU A 71 2.14 -2.69 -5.13
CA LEU A 71 2.19 -2.99 -3.71
C LEU A 71 2.81 -4.38 -3.48
N PRO A 72 3.86 -4.50 -2.64
CA PRO A 72 4.43 -5.81 -2.34
C PRO A 72 3.39 -6.69 -1.64
N ARG A 73 3.25 -7.93 -2.13
CA ARG A 73 2.53 -8.97 -1.39
C ARG A 73 3.37 -9.31 -0.17
N LEU A 74 2.89 -8.93 0.99
CA LEU A 74 3.34 -9.49 2.26
C LEU A 74 2.82 -10.93 2.29
N MET A 75 3.55 -11.82 1.63
CA MET A 75 3.36 -13.25 1.85
C MET A 75 3.75 -13.47 3.30
N GLU A 76 2.84 -14.03 4.09
CA GLU A 76 3.19 -14.57 5.40
C GLU A 76 4.48 -15.36 5.22
N SER A 77 5.50 -15.05 6.01
CA SER A 77 6.73 -15.83 6.02
C SER A 77 6.34 -17.28 6.24
N SER A 78 6.25 -18.07 5.16
CA SER A 78 6.63 -19.46 5.24
C SER A 78 8.09 -19.42 5.64
N SER A 79 8.28 -19.60 6.94
CA SER A 79 9.54 -19.94 7.55
C SER A 79 10.18 -21.02 6.68
N SER A 80 11.13 -20.64 5.85
CA SER A 80 12.05 -21.59 5.23
C SER A 80 13.03 -21.94 6.35
N SER A 81 12.72 -23.01 7.07
CA SER A 81 13.63 -23.64 8.02
C SER A 81 13.23 -25.11 8.15
N GLY A 82 14.03 -26.00 7.56
CA GLY A 82 13.90 -27.46 7.65
C GLY A 82 14.30 -28.14 6.36
#